data_AF-A0A920SDJ0-F1
#
_entry.id   AF-A0A920SDJ0-F1
#
_cell.length_a   1.000
_cell.length_b   1.000
_cell.length_c   1.000
_cell.angle_alpha   90.00
_cell.angle_beta   90.00
_cell.angle_gamma   90.00
#
_symmetry.space_group_name_H-M   'P 1'
#
loop_
_entity.id
_entity.type
_entity.pdbx_description
1 polymer ?
#
loop_
_entity_poly.entity_id
_entity_poly.type
_entity_poly.pdbx_seq_one_letter_code
_entity_poly.pdbx_strand_id
1 'polypeptide(L)'
;MERYILKWNPKADLGLTKKESRTSYLQAVGDMRYTHQGSEVTVAFTNHRYCQTIGKLYKNSIPITNISTGFSLDSRRGRDSKGLGSGNVGSVNMPELPSGLMAPELAIASQRQVFFNETSGFVPCNIYDRDRLASGSIINGPAILEGMDSTVLINPGWTGHIDEYGNCIMEPI
;
A
#
# COMPACT_ATOMS: atom_id res chain seq x y z
N MET A 1 -27.26 6.71 -40.33
CA MET A 1 -26.78 6.89 -38.94
C MET A 1 -25.32 6.48 -38.92
N GLU A 2 -24.42 7.45 -39.08
CA GLU A 2 -22.98 7.21 -39.27
C GLU A 2 -22.32 6.79 -37.96
N ARG A 3 -21.61 5.65 -37.99
CA ARG A 3 -20.79 5.19 -36.87
C ARG A 3 -19.42 5.86 -36.98
N TYR A 4 -19.20 6.90 -36.17
CA TYR A 4 -17.87 7.48 -35.98
C TYR A 4 -17.01 6.50 -35.19
N ILE A 5 -16.13 5.76 -35.87
CA ILE A 5 -15.08 4.96 -35.23
C ILE A 5 -13.85 5.87 -35.15
N LEU A 6 -13.63 6.47 -33.97
CA LEU A 6 -12.37 7.15 -33.66
C LEU A 6 -11.25 6.10 -33.61
N LYS A 7 -10.33 6.17 -34.56
CA LYS A 7 -9.08 5.38 -34.54
C LYS A 7 -8.12 6.06 -33.56
N TRP A 8 -7.93 5.46 -32.39
CA TRP A 8 -6.95 5.90 -31.40
C TRP A 8 -5.53 5.46 -31.77
N ASN A 9 -4.56 6.39 -31.74
CA ASN A 9 -3.15 6.13 -32.04
C ASN A 9 -2.29 6.26 -30.76
N PRO A 10 -1.89 5.14 -30.12
CA PRO A 10 -1.25 5.14 -28.80
C PRO A 10 0.08 5.90 -28.74
N LYS A 11 0.82 6.02 -29.85
CA LYS A 11 2.15 6.65 -29.83
C LYS A 11 2.10 8.18 -29.83
N ALA A 12 1.02 8.78 -30.35
CA ALA A 12 0.91 10.23 -30.51
C ALA A 12 0.36 10.90 -29.25
N ASP A 13 -0.60 10.26 -28.56
CA ASP A 13 -1.33 10.88 -27.44
C ASP A 13 -0.66 10.67 -26.07
N LEU A 14 0.33 9.78 -25.96
CA LEU A 14 0.97 9.42 -24.69
C LEU A 14 2.25 10.19 -24.37
N GLY A 15 2.69 11.12 -25.23
CA GLY A 15 3.82 12.03 -24.92
C GLY A 15 5.09 11.32 -24.43
N LEU A 16 5.35 10.08 -24.89
CA LEU A 16 6.48 9.27 -24.43
C LEU A 16 7.80 9.85 -24.95
N THR A 17 8.37 10.80 -24.20
CA THR A 17 9.74 11.25 -24.41
C THR A 17 10.70 10.13 -24.02
N LYS A 18 11.66 9.90 -24.91
CA LYS A 18 12.62 8.79 -24.89
C LYS A 18 13.64 8.98 -23.76
N LYS A 19 13.26 8.71 -22.50
CA LYS A 19 14.20 8.49 -21.40
C LYS A 19 13.55 7.73 -20.25
N GLU A 20 14.33 6.84 -19.67
CA GLU A 20 13.99 5.90 -18.59
C GLU A 20 13.18 4.68 -19.02
N SER A 21 13.93 3.68 -19.49
CA SER A 21 13.52 2.28 -19.45
C SER A 21 13.28 1.86 -18.00
N ARG A 22 12.05 2.07 -17.51
CA ARG A 22 11.53 1.50 -16.28
C ARG A 22 10.30 0.66 -16.63
N THR A 23 10.09 -0.42 -15.89
CA THR A 23 8.98 -1.35 -16.11
C THR A 23 7.66 -0.63 -15.86
N SER A 24 7.09 -0.06 -16.91
CA SER A 24 5.78 0.56 -16.92
C SER A 24 4.75 -0.46 -17.36
N TYR A 25 3.74 -0.72 -16.53
CA TYR A 25 2.55 -1.42 -16.97
C TYR A 25 1.42 -0.40 -17.09
N LEU A 26 0.79 -0.37 -18.26
CA LEU A 26 -0.42 0.41 -18.43
C LEU A 26 -1.52 -0.28 -17.63
N GLN A 27 -2.20 0.43 -16.73
CA GLN A 27 -3.42 -0.06 -16.13
C GLN A 27 -4.58 0.65 -16.80
N ALA A 28 -5.41 -0.12 -17.51
CA ALA A 28 -6.71 0.36 -17.94
C ALA A 28 -7.71 0.08 -16.81
N VAL A 29 -8.56 1.06 -16.51
CA VAL A 29 -9.66 0.98 -15.53
C VAL A 29 -10.92 1.60 -16.13
N GLY A 30 -12.08 1.16 -15.68
CA GLY A 30 -13.35 1.66 -16.20
C GLY A 30 -14.44 1.54 -15.16
N ASP A 31 -15.30 2.55 -15.13
CA ASP A 31 -16.38 2.61 -14.17
C ASP A 31 -17.61 1.91 -14.72
N MET A 32 -18.15 0.98 -13.92
CA MET A 32 -19.27 0.13 -14.27
C MET A 32 -20.36 0.25 -13.23
N ARG A 33 -21.62 0.24 -13.68
CA ARG A 33 -22.80 0.20 -12.81
C ARG A 33 -23.94 -0.58 -13.45
N TYR A 34 -24.86 -1.11 -12.65
CA TYR A 34 -26.14 -1.59 -13.17
C TYR A 34 -27.01 -0.41 -13.63
N THR A 35 -27.84 -0.62 -14.66
CA THR A 35 -28.83 0.40 -15.03
C THR A 35 -29.74 0.68 -13.83
N HIS A 36 -29.92 1.97 -13.50
CA HIS A 36 -30.62 2.50 -12.31
C HIS A 36 -29.85 2.41 -10.98
N GLN A 37 -28.60 1.96 -10.97
CA GLN A 37 -27.73 2.05 -9.80
C GLN A 37 -27.18 3.48 -9.66
N GLY A 38 -27.24 4.04 -8.44
CA GLY A 38 -26.77 5.39 -8.13
C GLY A 38 -25.26 5.52 -7.86
N SER A 39 -24.54 4.39 -7.76
CA SER A 39 -23.10 4.33 -7.50
C SER A 39 -22.36 3.51 -8.57
N GLU A 40 -21.09 3.85 -8.77
CA GLU A 40 -20.20 3.24 -9.77
C GLU A 40 -19.13 2.38 -9.07
N VAL A 41 -18.68 1.33 -9.75
CA VAL A 41 -17.58 0.47 -9.31
C VAL A 41 -16.48 0.50 -10.38
N THR A 42 -15.28 0.91 -9.99
CA THR A 42 -14.11 0.90 -10.86
C THR A 42 -13.54 -0.50 -10.98
N VAL A 43 -13.38 -0.99 -12.20
CA VAL A 43 -12.86 -2.33 -12.49
C VAL A 43 -11.59 -2.21 -13.31
N ALA A 44 -10.51 -2.85 -12.84
CA ALA A 44 -9.25 -2.92 -13.57
C ALA A 44 -9.32 -3.95 -14.71
N PHE A 45 -8.75 -3.60 -15.86
CA PHE A 45 -8.64 -4.46 -17.04
C PHE A 45 -7.28 -5.16 -17.03
N THR A 46 -7.28 -6.49 -17.09
CA THR A 46 -6.07 -7.30 -17.06
C THR A 46 -5.41 -7.53 -18.43
N ASN A 47 -5.97 -7.02 -19.54
CA ASN A 47 -5.38 -7.18 -20.88
C ASN A 47 -5.62 -5.96 -21.79
N HIS A 48 -4.57 -5.49 -22.47
CA HIS A 48 -4.56 -4.36 -23.41
C HIS A 48 -5.40 -4.52 -24.70
N ARG A 49 -6.16 -5.61 -24.85
CA ARG A 49 -6.99 -5.84 -26.05
C ARG A 49 -8.44 -5.47 -25.77
N TYR A 50 -8.76 -4.21 -26.10
CA TYR A 50 -10.04 -3.57 -25.80
C TYR A 50 -11.26 -4.11 -26.56
N CYS A 51 -11.14 -4.96 -27.58
CA CYS A 51 -12.29 -5.23 -28.49
C CYS A 51 -12.91 -6.63 -28.47
N GLN A 52 -12.54 -7.56 -27.59
CA GLN A 52 -13.13 -8.92 -27.65
C GLN A 52 -13.77 -9.48 -26.38
N THR A 53 -13.85 -8.77 -25.26
CA THR A 53 -14.52 -9.42 -24.11
C THR A 53 -15.24 -8.49 -23.14
N ILE A 54 -16.27 -7.81 -23.63
CA ILE A 54 -17.33 -7.26 -22.78
C ILE A 54 -17.84 -8.34 -21.79
N GLY A 55 -17.92 -9.60 -22.23
CA GLY A 55 -18.31 -10.75 -21.39
C GLY A 55 -17.38 -11.13 -20.22
N LYS A 56 -16.07 -10.87 -20.28
CA LYS A 56 -15.14 -11.16 -19.16
C LYS A 56 -15.12 -10.04 -18.13
N LEU A 57 -15.31 -8.80 -18.57
CA LEU A 57 -15.43 -7.63 -17.69
C LEU A 57 -16.62 -7.79 -16.74
N TYR A 58 -17.71 -8.35 -17.25
CA TYR A 58 -18.90 -8.65 -16.46
C TYR A 58 -18.69 -9.66 -15.34
N LYS A 59 -17.75 -10.58 -15.46
CA LYS A 59 -17.44 -11.55 -14.40
C LYS A 59 -16.55 -10.96 -13.32
N ASN A 60 -15.66 -10.04 -13.70
CA ASN A 60 -14.70 -9.44 -12.76
C ASN A 60 -15.32 -8.33 -11.90
N SER A 61 -16.41 -7.69 -12.33
CA SER A 61 -17.08 -6.64 -11.56
C SER A 61 -17.93 -7.17 -10.40
N ILE A 62 -18.54 -8.35 -10.57
CA ILE A 62 -19.42 -9.00 -9.58
C ILE A 62 -18.75 -9.18 -8.21
N PRO A 63 -17.55 -9.79 -8.10
CA PRO A 63 -16.89 -9.95 -6.79
C PRO A 63 -16.51 -8.60 -6.19
N ILE A 64 -16.09 -7.62 -7.00
CA ILE A 64 -15.71 -6.28 -6.51
C ILE A 64 -16.93 -5.55 -5.93
N THR A 65 -18.09 -5.60 -6.61
CA THR A 65 -19.33 -4.99 -6.10
C THR A 65 -19.82 -5.68 -4.82
N ASN A 66 -19.68 -7.00 -4.73
CA ASN A 66 -20.06 -7.75 -3.54
C ASN A 66 -19.17 -7.38 -2.34
N ILE A 67 -17.84 -7.26 -2.55
CA ILE A 67 -16.92 -6.85 -1.48
C ILE A 67 -17.19 -5.41 -1.03
N SER A 68 -17.48 -4.49 -1.97
CA SER A 68 -17.65 -3.08 -1.62
C SER A 68 -19.03 -2.71 -1.09
N THR A 69 -20.08 -3.44 -1.49
CA THR A 69 -21.47 -3.09 -1.16
C THR A 69 -22.27 -4.21 -0.48
N GLY A 70 -21.75 -5.45 -0.42
CA GLY A 70 -22.45 -6.62 0.11
C GLY A 70 -23.58 -7.16 -0.78
N PHE A 71 -23.70 -6.66 -2.01
CA PHE A 71 -24.78 -7.02 -2.92
C PHE A 71 -24.25 -7.22 -4.36
N SER A 72 -24.77 -8.22 -5.06
CA SER A 72 -24.50 -8.42 -6.48
C SER A 72 -25.73 -8.94 -7.21
N LEU A 73 -26.01 -8.40 -8.40
CA LEU A 73 -27.08 -8.89 -9.28
C LEU A 73 -26.48 -9.74 -10.40
N ASP A 74 -26.78 -11.05 -10.38
CA ASP A 74 -26.47 -11.96 -11.48
C ASP A 74 -27.55 -11.90 -12.58
N SER A 75 -27.94 -10.69 -12.98
CA SER A 75 -28.95 -10.51 -14.02
C SER A 75 -28.31 -10.00 -15.30
N ARG A 76 -28.68 -10.57 -16.46
CA ARG A 76 -28.27 -10.11 -17.80
C ARG A 76 -28.91 -8.76 -18.21
N ARG A 77 -29.52 -8.03 -17.26
CA ARG A 77 -30.11 -6.71 -17.53
C ARG A 77 -28.99 -5.66 -17.58
N GLY A 78 -29.25 -4.60 -18.37
CA GLY A 78 -28.26 -3.62 -18.81
C GLY A 78 -27.28 -3.18 -17.73
N ARG A 79 -26.00 -3.13 -18.09
CA ARG A 79 -24.95 -2.45 -17.34
C ARG A 79 -24.39 -1.34 -18.21
N ASP A 80 -24.33 -0.15 -17.63
CA ASP A 80 -23.76 1.01 -18.30
C ASP A 80 -22.28 1.11 -17.92
N SER A 81 -21.42 1.30 -18.92
CA SER A 81 -20.00 1.61 -18.73
C SER A 81 -19.77 3.09 -19.00
N LYS A 82 -19.15 3.80 -18.07
CA LYS A 82 -18.86 5.23 -18.20
C LYS A 82 -17.36 5.46 -18.04
N GLY A 83 -16.69 5.82 -19.12
CA GLY A 83 -15.28 6.20 -19.10
C GLY A 83 -14.30 5.04 -19.06
N LEU A 84 -13.20 5.21 -19.79
CA LEU A 84 -12.02 4.36 -19.75
C LEU A 84 -10.84 5.27 -19.41
N GLY A 85 -10.20 5.02 -18.28
CA GLY A 85 -8.95 5.67 -17.90
C GLY A 85 -7.79 4.72 -18.13
N SER A 86 -6.70 5.19 -18.75
CA SER A 86 -5.44 4.46 -18.79
C SER A 86 -4.34 5.31 -18.20
N GLY A 87 -3.66 4.79 -17.18
CA GLY A 87 -2.53 5.45 -16.54
C GLY A 87 -1.27 4.60 -16.60
N ASN A 88 -0.12 5.25 -16.63
CA ASN A 88 1.15 4.59 -16.31
C ASN A 88 1.26 4.56 -14.78
N VAL A 89 1.12 3.37 -14.20
CA VAL A 89 1.41 3.17 -12.78
C VAL A 89 2.88 2.78 -12.72
N GLY A 90 3.73 3.77 -12.49
CA GLY A 90 5.14 3.51 -12.21
C GLY A 90 5.27 2.72 -10.90
N SER A 91 6.35 1.96 -10.78
CA SER A 91 6.75 1.39 -9.49
C SER A 91 7.64 2.41 -8.77
N VAL A 92 7.38 2.64 -7.49
CA VAL A 92 8.22 3.45 -6.60
C VAL A 92 9.04 2.49 -5.75
N ASN A 93 10.37 2.62 -5.79
CA ASN A 93 11.23 1.90 -4.84
C ASN A 93 11.14 2.61 -3.49
N MET A 94 10.86 1.84 -2.45
CA MET A 94 10.91 2.35 -1.08
C MET A 94 12.39 2.55 -0.70
N PRO A 95 12.75 3.70 -0.09
CA PRO A 95 14.12 3.93 0.33
C PRO A 95 14.47 3.03 1.52
N GLU A 96 15.52 2.22 1.36
CA GLU A 96 16.07 1.39 2.44
C GLU A 96 16.88 2.24 3.42
N LEU A 97 17.01 1.75 4.65
CA LEU A 97 17.88 2.31 5.67
C LEU A 97 19.35 2.31 5.20
N PRO A 98 20.11 3.35 5.54
CA PRO A 98 21.53 3.39 5.21
C PRO A 98 22.31 2.27 5.92
N SER A 99 23.31 1.72 5.23
CA SER A 99 24.25 0.78 5.83
C SER A 99 25.16 1.46 6.88
N GLY A 100 25.63 0.71 7.87
CA GLY A 100 26.59 1.20 8.86
C GLY A 100 25.97 1.86 10.10
N LEU A 101 24.65 1.72 10.26
CA LEU A 101 23.97 1.97 11.53
C LEU A 101 24.39 0.95 12.59
N MET A 102 23.98 1.20 13.83
CA MET A 102 24.54 0.55 15.01
C MET A 102 23.67 -0.60 15.48
N ALA A 103 24.32 -1.59 16.12
CA ALA A 103 23.62 -2.60 16.89
C ALA A 103 22.87 -1.96 18.07
N PRO A 104 21.77 -2.58 18.56
CA PRO A 104 20.92 -2.02 19.61
C PRO A 104 21.70 -1.52 20.83
N GLU A 105 22.71 -2.28 21.28
CA GLU A 105 23.48 -1.98 22.48
C GLU A 105 24.26 -0.66 22.39
N LEU A 106 24.65 -0.27 21.17
CA LEU A 106 25.37 0.97 20.88
C LEU A 106 24.45 2.15 20.54
N ALA A 107 23.16 1.87 20.34
CA ALA A 107 22.13 2.87 20.06
C ALA A 107 21.38 3.35 21.31
N ILE A 108 21.69 2.80 22.50
CA ILE A 108 21.12 3.28 23.77
C ILE A 108 21.64 4.70 24.04
N ALA A 109 20.73 5.67 24.02
CA ALA A 109 21.02 7.08 24.29
C ALA A 109 20.97 7.38 25.79
N SER A 110 20.00 6.79 26.51
CA SER A 110 19.86 6.98 27.95
C SER A 110 18.98 5.88 28.57
N GLN A 111 18.77 5.94 29.88
CA GLN A 111 17.84 5.06 30.60
C GLN A 111 16.98 5.89 31.54
N ARG A 112 15.68 5.57 31.63
CA ARG A 112 14.72 6.25 32.53
C ARG A 112 13.85 5.24 33.27
N GLN A 113 13.39 5.61 34.46
CA GLN A 113 12.37 4.85 35.19
C GLN A 113 11.00 5.12 34.55
N VAL A 114 10.32 4.07 34.10
CA VAL A 114 9.00 4.16 33.46
C VAL A 114 8.03 3.26 34.21
N PHE A 115 6.85 3.78 34.50
CA PHE A 115 5.80 3.04 35.20
C PHE A 115 4.98 2.21 34.21
N PHE A 116 4.84 0.91 34.49
CA PHE A 116 3.95 0.02 33.77
C PHE A 116 2.96 -0.63 34.74
N ASN A 117 1.69 -0.69 34.34
CA ASN A 117 0.64 -1.33 35.15
C ASN A 117 0.89 -2.84 35.25
N GLU A 118 1.38 -3.45 34.17
CA GLU A 118 1.68 -4.87 34.01
C GLU A 118 2.77 -5.34 34.98
N THR A 119 3.73 -4.47 35.31
CA THR A 119 4.78 -4.73 36.31
C THR A 119 4.45 -4.14 37.67
N SER A 120 3.28 -3.49 37.83
CA SER A 120 2.83 -2.83 39.07
C SER A 120 3.87 -1.88 39.68
N GLY A 121 4.63 -1.16 38.84
CA GLY A 121 5.72 -0.32 39.34
C GLY A 121 6.58 0.32 38.26
N PHE A 122 7.54 1.14 38.72
CA PHE A 122 8.58 1.72 37.87
C PHE A 122 9.67 0.67 37.59
N VAL A 123 10.05 0.56 36.32
CA VAL A 123 11.16 -0.29 35.87
C VAL A 123 12.14 0.52 35.03
N PRO A 124 13.44 0.18 35.05
CA PRO A 124 14.41 0.80 34.17
C PRO A 124 14.10 0.46 32.71
N CYS A 125 13.99 1.49 31.88
CA CYS A 125 13.65 1.40 30.48
C CYS A 125 14.75 2.06 29.65
N ASN A 126 15.36 1.31 28.73
CA ASN A 126 16.36 1.85 27.81
C ASN A 126 15.69 2.73 26.77
N ILE A 127 16.29 3.89 26.52
CA ILE A 127 15.88 4.81 25.46
C ILE A 127 16.90 4.68 24.34
N TYR A 128 16.45 4.21 23.19
CA TYR A 128 17.24 4.05 21.99
C TYR A 128 17.06 5.27 21.09
N ASP A 129 18.16 5.76 20.52
CA ASP A 129 18.13 6.68 19.39
C ASP A 129 17.72 5.89 18.14
N ARG A 130 16.48 6.12 17.68
CA ARG A 130 15.88 5.34 16.59
C ARG A 130 16.69 5.48 15.30
N ASP A 131 17.23 6.66 15.04
CA ASP A 131 17.90 6.97 13.77
C ASP A 131 19.30 6.32 13.69
N ARG A 132 19.76 5.71 14.79
CA ARG A 132 21.02 4.96 14.88
C ARG A 132 20.84 3.45 14.80
N LEU A 133 19.61 2.91 14.85
CA LEU A 133 19.36 1.48 14.85
C LEU A 133 19.52 0.87 13.46
N ALA A 134 20.31 -0.20 13.35
CA ALA A 134 20.45 -0.95 12.11
C ALA A 134 19.20 -1.78 11.78
N SER A 135 18.97 -2.02 10.49
CA SER A 135 17.99 -3.01 10.04
C SER A 135 18.30 -4.40 10.62
N GLY A 136 17.26 -5.15 10.95
CA GLY A 136 17.34 -6.44 11.64
C GLY A 136 17.52 -6.34 13.16
N SER A 137 17.59 -5.13 13.71
CA SER A 137 17.68 -4.93 15.16
C SER A 137 16.45 -5.47 15.88
N ILE A 138 16.68 -6.22 16.96
CA ILE A 138 15.64 -6.75 17.84
C ILE A 138 15.77 -6.04 19.20
N ILE A 139 14.69 -5.42 19.66
CA ILE A 139 14.62 -4.69 20.92
C ILE A 139 13.52 -5.29 21.78
N ASN A 140 13.92 -5.96 22.87
CA ASN A 140 12.98 -6.47 23.85
C ASN A 140 12.52 -5.35 24.78
N GLY A 141 11.21 -5.29 25.03
CA GLY A 141 10.62 -4.37 25.98
C GLY A 141 10.86 -4.78 27.44
N PRO A 142 10.77 -3.86 28.42
CA PRO A 142 10.39 -2.45 28.24
C PRO A 142 11.50 -1.59 27.61
N ALA A 143 11.16 -0.90 26.52
CA ALA A 143 12.08 -0.03 25.80
C ALA A 143 11.35 1.18 25.18
N ILE A 144 12.06 2.28 24.97
CA ILE A 144 11.55 3.45 24.24
C ILE A 144 12.48 3.72 23.06
N LEU A 145 11.92 3.95 21.88
CA LEU A 145 12.64 4.42 20.71
C LEU A 145 12.27 5.90 20.52
N GLU A 146 13.24 6.79 20.70
CA GLU A 146 13.07 8.23 20.44
C GLU A 146 13.67 8.53 19.06
N GLY A 147 12.86 9.13 18.18
CA GLY A 147 13.30 9.72 16.90
C GLY A 147 12.86 11.17 16.82
N MET A 148 13.30 11.89 15.79
CA MET A 148 12.95 13.31 15.60
C MET A 148 11.44 13.55 15.46
N ASP A 149 10.71 12.62 14.87
CA ASP A 149 9.29 12.75 14.50
C ASP A 149 8.32 12.07 15.48
N SER A 150 8.82 11.14 16.30
CA SER A 150 7.99 10.24 17.07
C SER A 150 8.74 9.56 18.21
N THR A 151 7.98 9.03 19.16
CA THR A 151 8.49 8.26 20.28
C THR A 151 7.65 7.00 20.41
N VAL A 152 8.28 5.82 20.35
CA VAL A 152 7.61 4.52 20.38
C VAL A 152 7.96 3.81 21.67
N LEU A 153 6.94 3.36 22.41
CA LEU A 153 7.09 2.55 23.63
C LEU A 153 6.87 1.07 23.29
N ILE A 154 7.87 0.24 23.54
CA ILE A 154 7.77 -1.22 23.51
C ILE A 154 7.48 -1.69 24.93
N ASN A 155 6.31 -2.28 25.13
CA ASN A 155 5.84 -2.71 26.45
C ASN A 155 6.62 -3.92 26.99
N PRO A 156 6.60 -4.16 28.32
CA PRO A 156 7.06 -5.42 28.89
C PRO A 156 6.38 -6.62 28.21
N GLY A 157 7.16 -7.66 27.87
CA GLY A 157 6.64 -8.84 27.18
C GLY A 157 6.37 -8.64 25.69
N TRP A 158 6.86 -7.54 25.10
CA TRP A 158 6.83 -7.30 23.66
C TRP A 158 8.24 -7.21 23.11
N THR A 159 8.38 -7.44 21.82
CA THR A 159 9.59 -7.19 21.06
C THR A 159 9.32 -6.26 19.89
N GLY A 160 10.31 -5.44 19.53
CA GLY A 160 10.30 -4.60 18.35
C GLY A 160 11.42 -5.00 17.40
N HIS A 161 11.09 -5.18 16.12
CA HIS A 161 12.03 -5.49 15.04
C HIS A 161 12.13 -4.32 14.06
N ILE A 162 13.35 -3.85 13.78
CA ILE A 162 13.60 -2.81 12.78
C ILE A 162 13.72 -3.45 11.40
N ASP A 163 12.81 -3.14 10.48
CA ASP A 163 12.87 -3.65 9.11
C ASP A 163 13.91 -2.92 8.24
N GLU A 164 13.98 -3.26 6.95
CA GLU A 164 14.92 -2.64 5.98
C GLU A 164 14.58 -1.18 5.65
N TYR A 165 13.39 -0.71 6.00
CA TYR A 165 12.93 0.66 5.74
C TYR A 165 12.92 1.55 7.01
N GLY A 166 13.29 0.98 8.16
CA GLY A 166 13.34 1.67 9.45
C GLY A 166 12.02 1.70 10.21
N ASN A 167 11.05 0.88 9.81
CA ASN A 167 9.85 0.67 10.60
C ASN A 167 10.16 -0.21 11.82
N CYS A 168 9.57 0.13 12.97
CA CYS A 168 9.55 -0.75 14.13
C CYS A 168 8.28 -1.60 14.10
N ILE A 169 8.43 -2.89 13.81
CA ILE A 169 7.36 -3.88 13.84
C ILE A 169 7.32 -4.50 15.22
N MET A 170 6.21 -4.35 15.94
CA MET A 170 6.08 -4.83 17.32
C MET A 170 5.15 -6.03 17.43
N GLU A 171 5.53 -6.99 18.25
CA GLU A 171 4.74 -8.19 18.55
C GLU A 171 4.89 -8.62 20.02
N PRO A 172 3.85 -9.25 20.61
CA PRO A 172 3.95 -9.85 21.93
C PRO A 172 4.83 -11.13 21.89
N ILE A 173 5.56 -11.37 22.98
CA ILE A 173 6.40 -12.56 23.21
C ILE A 173 5.59 -13.68 23.85
#